data_AF-A0A068YAJ2-F1
#
_entry.id   AF-A0A068YAJ2-F1
#
_cell.length_a   1.000
_cell.length_b   1.000
_cell.length_c   1.000
_cell.angle_alpha   90.00
_cell.angle_beta   90.00
_cell.angle_gamma   90.00
#
_symmetry.space_group_name_H-M   'P 1'
#
loop_
_entity.id
_entity.type
_entity.pdbx_description
1 polymer ?
#
loop_
_entity_poly.entity_id
_entity_poly.type
_entity_poly.pdbx_seq_one_letter_code
_entity_poly.pdbx_strand_id
1 'polypeptide(L)'
;MNLSESQTKKIIESQLCRAAQVIEDVVDQEIANLDKMDEDELEKIRQRRLAELKEKVSKKEEWLANGHGIYLELASEKEFFTICKQSANACAHFYRSTTVRCAIFDKHLSLLAPRHLECRFIKVDVEKSPFLVSRLGVRVLPTLILIKMRRWCVE
;
A
#
# COMPACT_ATOMS: atom_id res chain seq x y z
N MET A 1 51.04 29.82 -1.41
CA MET A 1 49.79 30.10 -0.68
C MET A 1 49.07 28.79 -0.28
N ASN A 2 49.77 27.72 0.11
CA ASN A 2 49.18 26.36 0.28
C ASN A 2 48.95 25.95 1.75
N LEU A 3 49.12 26.87 2.70
CA LEU A 3 49.05 26.56 4.13
C LEU A 3 47.60 26.48 4.65
N SER A 4 46.65 27.18 4.00
CA SER A 4 45.23 27.21 4.37
C SER A 4 44.48 25.94 3.94
N GLU A 5 44.76 25.38 2.76
CA GLU A 5 44.15 24.13 2.28
C GLU A 5 44.54 22.91 3.11
N SER A 6 45.77 22.89 3.64
CA SER A 6 46.21 21.83 4.56
C SER A 6 45.51 21.93 5.91
N GLN A 7 45.29 23.16 6.40
CA GLN A 7 44.56 23.40 7.64
C GLN A 7 43.07 23.07 7.51
N THR A 8 42.42 23.42 6.41
CA THR A 8 41.02 23.06 6.17
C THR A 8 40.83 21.55 6.00
N LYS A 9 41.72 20.85 5.30
CA LYS A 9 41.70 19.37 5.22
C LYS A 9 41.80 18.71 6.59
N LYS A 10 42.73 19.15 7.44
CA LYS A 10 42.88 18.61 8.81
C LYS A 10 41.66 18.86 9.69
N ILE A 11 41.02 20.02 9.55
CA ILE A 11 39.79 20.34 10.29
C ILE A 11 38.65 19.42 9.83
N ILE A 12 38.48 19.24 8.52
CA ILE A 12 37.46 18.34 7.96
C ILE A 12 37.71 16.89 8.39
N GLU A 13 38.96 16.40 8.35
CA GLU A 13 39.32 15.07 8.87
C GLU A 13 38.97 14.93 10.35
N SER A 14 39.27 15.93 11.17
CA SER A 14 38.94 15.90 12.61
C SER A 14 37.43 15.90 12.87
N GLN A 15 36.65 16.64 12.06
CA GLN A 15 35.20 16.68 12.17
C GLN A 15 34.56 15.37 11.70
N LEU A 16 35.10 14.77 10.64
CA LEU A 16 34.68 13.47 10.15
C LEU A 16 34.98 12.35 11.16
N CYS A 17 36.18 12.34 11.75
CA CYS A 17 36.53 11.41 12.83
C CYS A 17 35.59 11.55 14.03
N ARG A 18 35.28 12.79 14.44
CA ARG A 18 34.40 13.04 15.57
C ARG A 18 32.96 12.63 15.28
N ALA A 19 32.48 12.84 14.05
CA ALA A 19 31.17 12.37 13.63
C ALA A 19 31.10 10.84 13.61
N ALA A 20 32.16 10.16 13.15
CA ALA A 20 32.24 8.70 13.16
C ALA A 20 32.24 8.13 14.58
N GLN A 21 32.99 8.74 15.51
CA GLN A 21 32.99 8.34 16.93
C GLN A 21 31.62 8.51 17.60
N VAL A 22 30.92 9.62 17.33
CA VAL A 22 29.56 9.82 17.87
C VAL A 22 28.60 8.75 17.35
N ILE A 23 28.74 8.32 16.10
CA ILE A 23 27.92 7.24 15.54
C ILE A 23 28.27 5.89 16.19
N GLU A 24 29.57 5.60 16.36
CA GLU A 24 30.05 4.39 17.04
C GLU A 24 29.54 4.31 18.48
N ASP A 25 29.68 5.38 19.27
CA ASP A 25 29.21 5.45 20.66
C ASP A 25 27.71 5.21 20.77
N VAL A 26 26.91 5.71 19.81
CA VAL A 26 25.46 5.47 19.76
C VAL A 26 25.16 4.01 19.45
N VAL A 27 25.91 3.39 18.56
CA VAL A 27 25.76 1.97 18.20
C VAL A 27 26.14 1.08 19.39
N ASP A 28 27.25 1.36 20.07
CA ASP A 28 27.70 0.61 21.25
C ASP A 28 26.72 0.73 22.42
N GLN A 29 26.13 1.92 22.61
CA GLN A 29 25.10 2.14 23.62
C GLN A 29 23.85 1.30 23.34
N GLU A 30 23.44 1.19 22.07
CA GLU A 30 22.29 0.37 21.68
C GLU A 30 22.59 -1.13 21.86
N ILE A 31 23.79 -1.59 21.52
CA ILE A 31 24.22 -2.99 21.76
C ILE A 31 24.16 -3.31 23.27
N ALA A 32 24.67 -2.41 24.11
CA ALA A 32 24.64 -2.58 25.56
C ALA A 32 23.22 -2.55 26.14
N ASN A 33 22.29 -1.82 25.50
CA ASN A 33 20.88 -1.82 25.87
C ASN A 33 20.22 -3.16 25.49
N LEU A 34 20.51 -3.69 24.29
CA LEU A 34 20.00 -4.98 23.81
C LEU A 34 20.47 -6.15 24.69
N ASP A 35 21.73 -6.15 25.12
CA ASP A 35 22.28 -7.17 26.02
C ASP A 35 21.68 -7.13 27.44
N LYS A 36 21.10 -5.98 27.82
CA LYS A 36 20.42 -5.77 29.10
C LYS A 36 18.90 -5.95 29.04
N MET A 37 18.34 -6.23 27.86
CA MET A 37 16.91 -6.47 27.73
C MET A 37 16.49 -7.60 28.67
N ASP A 38 15.53 -7.31 29.53
CA ASP A 38 15.00 -8.27 30.48
C ASP A 38 14.05 -9.27 29.80
N GLU A 39 13.78 -10.38 30.49
CA GLU A 39 12.88 -11.44 30.00
C GLU A 39 11.45 -10.89 29.73
N ASP A 40 11.07 -9.83 30.46
CA ASP A 40 9.79 -9.14 30.32
C ASP A 40 9.70 -8.28 29.03
N GLU A 41 10.77 -7.58 28.64
CA GLU A 41 10.85 -6.84 27.37
C GLU A 41 10.83 -7.78 26.17
N LEU A 42 11.54 -8.91 26.27
CA LEU A 42 11.52 -9.94 25.23
C LEU A 42 10.10 -10.51 25.05
N GLU A 43 9.38 -10.76 26.15
CA GLU A 43 8.00 -11.23 26.10
C GLU A 43 7.05 -10.17 25.51
N LYS A 44 7.21 -8.88 25.82
CA LYS A 44 6.44 -7.79 25.18
C LYS A 44 6.64 -7.75 23.66
N ILE A 45 7.87 -7.94 23.18
CA ILE A 45 8.16 -8.00 21.74
C ILE A 45 7.47 -9.20 21.10
N ARG A 46 7.53 -10.37 21.76
CA ARG A 46 6.85 -11.59 21.29
C ARG A 46 5.34 -11.36 21.18
N GLN A 47 4.72 -10.78 22.20
CA GLN A 47 3.30 -10.46 22.21
C GLN A 47 2.91 -9.48 21.10
N ARG A 48 3.71 -8.44 20.88
CA ARG A 48 3.50 -7.47 19.79
C ARG A 48 3.53 -8.16 18.43
N ARG A 49 4.55 -8.98 18.16
CA ARG A 49 4.67 -9.73 16.89
C ARG A 49 3.52 -10.71 16.68
N LEU A 50 3.09 -11.40 17.75
CA LEU A 50 1.96 -12.31 17.69
C LEU A 50 0.65 -11.56 17.37
N ALA A 51 0.45 -10.40 18.00
CA ALA A 51 -0.71 -9.54 17.72
C ALA A 51 -0.71 -9.04 16.26
N GLU A 52 0.42 -8.56 15.76
CA GLU A 52 0.57 -8.14 14.36
C GLU A 52 0.28 -9.29 13.37
N LEU A 53 0.75 -10.51 13.68
CA LEU A 53 0.49 -11.68 12.85
C LEU A 53 -1.01 -12.04 12.85
N LYS A 54 -1.64 -12.05 14.02
CA LYS A 54 -3.09 -12.28 14.16
C LYS A 54 -3.90 -11.24 13.38
N GLU A 55 -3.53 -9.97 13.48
CA GLU A 55 -4.19 -8.89 12.75
C GLU A 55 -4.07 -9.06 11.23
N LYS A 56 -2.89 -9.43 10.73
CA LYS A 56 -2.67 -9.70 9.30
C LYS A 56 -3.53 -10.86 8.79
N VAL A 57 -3.64 -11.93 9.57
CA VAL A 57 -4.50 -13.08 9.23
C VAL A 57 -5.96 -12.66 9.21
N SER A 58 -6.43 -11.99 10.26
CA SER A 58 -7.82 -11.52 10.36
C SER A 58 -8.20 -10.57 9.21
N LYS A 59 -7.32 -9.62 8.84
CA LYS A 59 -7.54 -8.74 7.67
C LYS A 59 -7.65 -9.53 6.37
N LYS A 60 -6.81 -10.55 6.18
CA LYS A 60 -6.87 -11.40 5.00
C LYS A 60 -8.18 -12.17 4.91
N GLU A 61 -8.65 -12.70 6.03
CA GLU A 61 -9.96 -13.37 6.12
C GLU A 61 -11.11 -12.39 5.82
N GLU A 62 -11.06 -11.17 6.36
CA GLU A 62 -12.03 -10.12 6.07
C GLU A 62 -12.05 -9.75 4.58
N TRP A 63 -10.89 -9.60 3.95
CA TRP A 63 -10.80 -9.34 2.51
C TRP A 63 -11.41 -10.47 1.69
N LEU A 64 -11.13 -11.73 2.02
CA LEU A 64 -11.73 -12.88 1.35
C LEU A 64 -13.25 -12.93 1.55
N ALA A 65 -13.74 -12.67 2.75
CA ALA A 65 -15.18 -12.59 3.05
C ALA A 65 -15.85 -11.45 2.26
N ASN A 66 -15.15 -10.33 2.08
CA ASN A 66 -15.57 -9.22 1.24
C ASN A 66 -15.31 -9.46 -0.26
N GLY A 67 -15.01 -10.68 -0.71
CA GLY A 67 -14.87 -11.00 -2.13
C GLY A 67 -13.66 -10.35 -2.82
N HIS A 68 -12.59 -10.06 -2.08
CA HIS A 68 -11.28 -9.74 -2.65
C HIS A 68 -10.62 -11.02 -3.18
N GLY A 69 -9.63 -10.88 -4.07
CA GLY A 69 -8.96 -12.04 -4.66
C GLY A 69 -9.58 -12.55 -5.97
N ILE A 70 -10.76 -12.06 -6.32
CA ILE A 70 -11.48 -12.42 -7.53
C ILE A 70 -11.76 -11.19 -8.39
N TYR A 71 -11.87 -11.40 -9.69
CA TYR A 71 -12.22 -10.38 -10.66
C TYR A 71 -13.64 -10.63 -11.16
N LEU A 72 -14.58 -9.80 -10.72
CA LEU A 72 -16.01 -9.98 -11.00
C LEU A 72 -16.62 -8.79 -11.74
N GLU A 73 -17.64 -9.11 -12.55
CA GLU A 73 -18.50 -8.11 -13.16
C GLU A 73 -19.50 -7.57 -12.14
N LEU A 74 -19.65 -6.26 -12.13
CA LEU A 74 -20.64 -5.60 -11.30
C LEU A 74 -22.05 -5.84 -11.86
N ALA A 75 -22.97 -6.32 -11.02
CA ALA A 75 -24.34 -6.59 -11.43
C ALA A 75 -25.20 -5.32 -11.49
N SER A 76 -24.94 -4.34 -10.62
CA SER A 76 -25.71 -3.09 -10.54
C SER A 76 -24.84 -1.92 -10.09
N GLU A 77 -25.13 -0.73 -10.60
CA GLU A 77 -24.47 0.52 -10.20
C GLU A 77 -24.54 0.80 -8.69
N LYS A 78 -25.60 0.36 -8.00
CA LYS A 78 -25.71 0.54 -6.54
C LYS A 78 -24.65 -0.25 -5.78
N GLU A 79 -24.34 -1.45 -6.27
CA GLU A 79 -23.36 -2.35 -5.66
C GLU A 79 -21.95 -1.74 -5.70
N PHE A 80 -21.64 -0.93 -6.71
CA PHE A 80 -20.37 -0.20 -6.81
C PHE A 80 -20.05 0.57 -5.53
N PHE A 81 -21.03 1.34 -5.04
CA PHE A 81 -20.85 2.16 -3.84
C PHE A 81 -20.75 1.31 -2.58
N THR A 82 -21.46 0.19 -2.52
CA THR A 82 -21.34 -0.78 -1.42
C THR A 82 -19.93 -1.38 -1.38
N ILE A 83 -19.41 -1.82 -2.52
CA ILE A 83 -18.05 -2.37 -2.66
C ILE A 83 -16.99 -1.34 -2.24
N CYS A 84 -17.13 -0.10 -2.70
CA CYS A 84 -16.20 0.98 -2.36
C CYS A 84 -16.25 1.38 -0.87
N LYS A 85 -17.38 1.14 -0.18
CA LYS A 85 -17.50 1.37 1.27
C LYS A 85 -16.95 0.21 2.10
N GLN A 86 -17.10 -1.02 1.62
CA GLN A 86 -16.62 -2.23 2.30
C GLN A 86 -15.11 -2.44 2.12
N SER A 87 -14.52 -1.84 1.08
CA SER A 87 -13.11 -2.07 0.72
C SER A 87 -12.31 -0.78 0.81
N ALA A 88 -11.21 -0.79 1.56
CA ALA A 88 -10.34 0.37 1.69
C ALA A 88 -9.70 0.76 0.34
N ASN A 89 -9.36 -0.23 -0.49
CA ASN A 89 -8.91 -0.02 -1.86
C ASN A 89 -9.78 -0.83 -2.83
N ALA A 90 -10.22 -0.21 -3.92
CA ALA A 90 -10.91 -0.86 -5.01
C ALA A 90 -10.37 -0.38 -6.37
N CYS A 91 -10.33 -1.29 -7.34
CA CYS A 91 -9.95 -1.04 -8.72
C CYS A 91 -11.13 -1.36 -9.63
N ALA A 92 -11.66 -0.35 -10.30
CA ALA A 92 -12.79 -0.49 -11.21
C ALA A 92 -12.34 -0.35 -12.66
N HIS A 93 -12.52 -1.42 -13.44
CA HIS A 93 -12.28 -1.43 -14.87
C HIS A 93 -13.56 -1.14 -15.65
N PHE A 94 -13.63 0.04 -16.25
CA PHE A 94 -14.71 0.39 -17.17
C PHE A 94 -14.39 -0.17 -18.54
N TYR A 95 -15.25 -1.06 -19.01
CA TYR A 95 -15.03 -1.83 -20.23
C TYR A 95 -16.25 -1.84 -21.14
N ARG A 96 -16.01 -2.17 -22.41
CA ARG A 96 -17.05 -2.47 -23.41
C ARG A 96 -16.58 -3.67 -24.25
N SER A 97 -17.46 -4.63 -24.47
CA SER A 97 -17.17 -5.89 -25.19
C SER A 97 -16.64 -5.66 -26.61
N THR A 98 -17.05 -4.58 -27.28
CA THR A 98 -16.62 -4.25 -28.64
C THR A 98 -15.19 -3.71 -28.73
N THR A 99 -14.55 -3.36 -27.61
CA THR A 99 -13.22 -2.75 -27.59
C THR A 99 -12.14 -3.79 -27.29
N VAL A 100 -11.34 -4.15 -28.30
CA VAL A 100 -10.28 -5.18 -28.19
C VAL A 100 -9.30 -4.90 -27.04
N ARG A 101 -8.97 -3.63 -26.77
CA ARG A 101 -8.06 -3.24 -25.70
C ARG A 101 -8.57 -3.59 -24.29
N CYS A 102 -9.89 -3.68 -24.10
CA CYS A 102 -10.47 -4.10 -22.81
C CYS A 102 -10.12 -5.56 -22.48
N ALA A 103 -10.03 -6.45 -23.47
CA ALA A 103 -9.68 -7.85 -23.25
C ALA A 103 -8.25 -8.03 -22.69
N ILE A 104 -7.34 -7.11 -23.04
CA ILE A 104 -5.97 -7.10 -22.50
C ILE A 104 -6.01 -6.79 -21.00
N PHE A 105 -6.76 -5.77 -20.60
CA PHE A 105 -6.92 -5.41 -19.19
C PHE A 105 -7.62 -6.51 -18.40
N ASP A 106 -8.68 -7.13 -18.95
CA ASP A 106 -9.37 -8.23 -18.29
C ASP A 106 -8.42 -9.38 -17.94
N LYS A 107 -7.53 -9.76 -18.87
CA LYS A 107 -6.53 -10.81 -18.64
C LYS A 107 -5.57 -10.44 -17.50
N HIS A 108 -5.02 -9.23 -17.52
CA HIS A 108 -4.05 -8.81 -16.50
C HIS A 108 -4.70 -8.63 -15.12
N LEU A 109 -5.90 -8.05 -15.05
CA LEU A 109 -6.61 -7.85 -13.80
C LEU A 109 -7.08 -9.17 -13.18
N SER A 110 -7.49 -10.14 -14.00
CA SER A 110 -7.81 -11.50 -13.52
C SER A 110 -6.59 -12.19 -12.88
N LEU A 111 -5.38 -11.95 -13.40
CA LEU A 111 -4.14 -12.48 -12.83
C LEU A 111 -3.69 -11.72 -11.57
N LEU A 112 -3.98 -10.42 -11.49
CA LEU A 112 -3.60 -9.58 -10.35
C LEU A 112 -4.53 -9.74 -9.16
N ALA A 113 -5.83 -9.95 -9.38
CA ALA A 113 -6.83 -10.08 -8.33
C ALA A 113 -6.43 -11.07 -7.21
N PRO A 114 -6.05 -12.33 -7.50
CA PRO A 114 -5.68 -13.29 -6.45
C PRO A 114 -4.34 -12.97 -5.76
N ARG A 115 -3.48 -12.14 -6.38
CA ARG A 115 -2.17 -11.76 -5.83
C ARG A 115 -2.26 -10.56 -4.89
N HIS A 116 -3.28 -9.72 -5.07
CA HIS A 116 -3.46 -8.46 -4.35
C HIS A 116 -4.79 -8.46 -3.59
N LEU A 117 -4.83 -9.16 -2.46
CA LEU A 117 -6.03 -9.23 -1.60
C LEU A 117 -6.33 -7.92 -0.88
N GLU A 118 -5.38 -7.00 -0.82
CA GLU A 118 -5.55 -5.67 -0.26
C GLU A 118 -6.41 -4.72 -1.11
N CYS A 119 -6.74 -5.13 -2.34
CA CYS A 119 -7.50 -4.36 -3.31
C CYS A 119 -8.61 -5.19 -3.95
N ARG A 120 -9.82 -4.64 -3.97
CA ARG A 120 -10.95 -5.29 -4.63
C ARG A 120 -10.97 -4.96 -6.13
N PHE A 121 -10.91 -5.98 -6.98
CA PHE A 121 -10.94 -5.79 -8.43
C PHE A 121 -12.34 -6.06 -8.99
N ILE A 122 -12.90 -5.08 -9.70
CA ILE A 122 -14.21 -5.18 -10.34
C ILE A 122 -14.14 -4.71 -11.79
N LYS A 123 -15.02 -5.25 -12.64
CA LYS A 123 -15.26 -4.73 -13.99
C LYS A 123 -16.69 -4.21 -14.11
N VAL A 124 -16.82 -3.08 -14.79
CA VAL A 124 -18.06 -2.34 -14.94
C VAL A 124 -18.34 -2.17 -16.43
N ASP A 125 -19.45 -2.75 -16.88
CA ASP A 125 -19.93 -2.58 -18.24
C ASP A 125 -20.52 -1.16 -18.40
N VAL A 126 -19.94 -0.38 -19.30
CA VAL A 126 -20.37 1.01 -19.54
C VAL A 126 -21.77 1.12 -20.13
N GLU A 127 -22.27 0.08 -20.79
CA GLU A 127 -23.60 0.07 -21.41
C GLU A 127 -24.67 -0.20 -20.35
N LYS A 128 -24.35 -1.03 -19.36
CA LYS A 128 -25.23 -1.32 -18.21
C LYS A 128 -25.19 -0.24 -17.13
N SER A 129 -24.12 0.56 -17.08
CA SER A 129 -23.85 1.51 -16.00
C SER A 129 -23.60 2.96 -16.47
N PRO A 130 -24.53 3.60 -17.19
CA PRO A 130 -24.33 4.93 -17.75
C PRO A 130 -24.23 6.05 -16.68
N PHE A 131 -24.87 5.88 -15.52
CA PHE A 131 -24.81 6.88 -14.45
C PHE A 131 -23.40 6.91 -13.82
N LEU A 132 -22.79 5.75 -13.59
CA LEU A 132 -21.41 5.68 -13.10
C LEU A 132 -20.42 6.29 -14.09
N VAL A 133 -20.57 5.98 -15.38
CA VAL A 133 -19.74 6.52 -16.47
C VAL A 133 -19.80 8.05 -16.50
N SER A 134 -21.01 8.62 -16.43
CA SER A 134 -21.22 10.06 -16.40
C SER A 134 -20.66 10.69 -15.12
N ARG A 135 -20.98 10.13 -13.96
CA ARG A 135 -20.59 10.67 -12.65
C ARG A 135 -19.08 10.67 -12.43
N LEU A 136 -18.39 9.64 -12.92
CA LEU A 136 -16.94 9.48 -12.79
C LEU A 136 -16.18 10.06 -14.00
N GLY A 137 -16.87 10.60 -15.00
CA GLY A 137 -16.27 11.27 -16.14
C GLY A 137 -15.52 10.33 -17.09
N VAL A 138 -15.95 9.08 -17.23
CA VAL A 138 -15.32 8.09 -18.12
C VAL A 138 -15.66 8.42 -19.58
N ARG A 139 -14.67 8.88 -20.36
CA ARG A 139 -14.83 9.26 -21.77
C ARG A 139 -14.16 8.31 -22.76
N VAL A 140 -13.15 7.57 -22.32
CA VAL A 140 -12.32 6.69 -23.17
C VAL A 140 -12.31 5.29 -22.57
N LEU A 141 -12.20 4.26 -23.41
CA LEU A 141 -12.12 2.86 -22.97
C LEU A 141 -10.87 2.17 -23.52
N PRO A 142 -10.24 1.28 -22.74
CA PRO A 142 -10.54 0.97 -21.32
C PRO A 142 -10.14 2.13 -20.38
N THR A 143 -10.89 2.31 -19.29
CA THR A 143 -10.51 3.22 -18.19
C THR A 143 -10.44 2.45 -16.89
N LEU A 144 -9.35 2.64 -16.13
CA LEU A 144 -9.21 2.13 -14.76
C LEU A 144 -9.37 3.27 -13.77
N ILE A 145 -10.19 3.06 -12.76
CA ILE A 145 -10.33 3.97 -11.63
C ILE A 145 -9.89 3.26 -10.36
N LEU A 146 -8.87 3.82 -9.72
CA LEU A 146 -8.39 3.38 -8.41
C LEU A 146 -9.07 4.23 -7.34
N ILE A 147 -9.77 3.55 -6.44
CA ILE A 147 -10.53 4.16 -5.35
C ILE A 147 -9.80 3.79 -4.08
N LYS A 148 -9.33 4.82 -3.38
CA LYS A 148 -8.72 4.67 -2.07
C LYS A 148 -9.60 5.40 -1.07
N MET A 149 -10.21 4.66 -0.17
CA MET A 149 -10.93 5.23 0.96
C MET A 149 -9.92 5.81 1.96
N ARG A 150 -9.41 7.01 1.67
CA ARG A 150 -8.91 7.90 2.71
C ARG A 150 -10.13 8.64 3.23
N ARG A 151 -10.33 8.55 4.55
CA ARG A 151 -11.31 9.29 5.35
C ARG A 151 -11.86 10.49 4.57
N TRP A 152 -13.15 10.45 4.20
CA TRP A 152 -13.88 11.64 3.79
C TRP A 152 -13.95 12.55 5.03
N CYS A 153 -12.88 13.28 5.32
CA CYS A 153 -12.96 14.49 6.11
C CYS A 153 -13.60 15.51 5.18
N VAL A 154 -14.93 15.58 5.21
CA VAL A 154 -15.62 16.83 4.91
C VAL A 154 -15.59 17.59 6.24
N GLU A 155 -14.60 18.48 6.37
CA GLU A 155 -14.77 19.71 7.15
C GLU A 155 -15.46 20.74 6.26
#